data_AF-A0A0M0LF34-F1
#
_entry.id   AF-A0A0M0LF34-F1
#
_cell.length_a   1.000
_cell.length_b   1.000
_cell.length_c   1.000
_cell.angle_alpha   90.00
_cell.angle_beta   90.00
_cell.angle_gamma   90.00
#
_symmetry.space_group_name_H-M   'P 1'
#
loop_
_entity.id
_entity.type
_entity.pdbx_description
1 polymer ?
#
loop_
_entity_poly.entity_id
_entity_poly.type
_entity_poly.pdbx_seq_one_letter_code
_entity_poly.pdbx_strand_id
1 'polypeptide(L)'
;MIFLKIKNGRIKGSLENVYSNLSSLLFYKYIIFLLGLPVHIVMWCIYKTKYKSTQYQQMLHEHMEKIKKSSTYSELIHRYEEQYRSKKLYFNESISEQEMQGEATKLANERVLKMAQAELETTDQSNTNYQHFFAKCLQNRNFVIVSFIPGILMYLFLMIYARPLVRYIFERLVMTVFVIISVTIFVFSILHFSPADPAANILGESATAEQRAEFDHRYGLDQSYWVQLWDATKGILTLDLGYSYTGNEDVMASIANKFPVTLTIAFWSLLMAIVIAIPVGMISAAKTNSFWDYSFMFIALIGLSIPNFWQGLVFILNFSIKWHILPATYSPGDWLSIIMPVIVLGTGLTASIARMTRSSILEVVNEEYIVTAKAKGLKPSRVFINHALRNAIIPIITIIGLQFGGMLGGAAVTEKVFNISGLGSYIVDKQFVPDIPSILGGVVYIAITISIVNLAVDILYAFLNPRIRSQMKNT
;
A
#
# COMPACT_ATOMS: atom_id res chain seq x y z
N MET A 1 20.11 -5.24 18.49
CA MET A 1 18.87 -6.04 18.67
C MET A 1 18.50 -6.94 17.48
N ILE A 2 19.29 -6.95 16.39
CA ILE A 2 19.04 -7.69 15.12
C ILE A 2 19.55 -9.15 15.19
N PHE A 3 20.65 -9.41 15.92
CA PHE A 3 21.21 -10.76 16.07
C PHE A 3 20.56 -11.62 17.18
N LEU A 4 19.93 -11.00 18.18
CA LEU A 4 19.39 -11.71 19.35
C LEU A 4 18.05 -12.43 19.10
N LYS A 5 17.34 -12.10 18.02
CA LYS A 5 16.08 -12.79 17.65
C LYS A 5 16.28 -14.06 16.83
N ILE A 6 17.52 -14.37 16.44
CA ILE A 6 17.91 -15.64 15.79
C ILE A 6 17.82 -16.82 16.79
N LYS A 7 17.83 -16.54 18.11
CA LYS A 7 17.88 -17.55 19.18
C LYS A 7 16.57 -18.34 19.38
N ASN A 8 15.40 -17.80 18.97
CA ASN A 8 14.09 -18.38 19.28
C ASN A 8 13.26 -18.76 18.04
N GLY A 9 13.76 -19.67 17.19
CA GLY A 9 12.99 -20.62 16.33
C GLY A 9 11.88 -20.15 15.38
N ARG A 10 11.34 -18.93 15.49
CA ARG A 10 10.12 -18.46 14.81
C ARG A 10 10.34 -17.98 13.37
N ILE A 11 11.58 -17.73 12.96
CA ILE A 11 11.88 -17.26 11.59
C ILE A 11 12.07 -18.43 10.60
N LYS A 12 12.46 -19.62 11.08
CA LYS A 12 12.81 -20.77 10.22
C LYS A 12 11.67 -21.24 9.32
N GLY A 13 10.45 -21.35 9.86
CA GLY A 13 9.24 -21.64 9.07
C GLY A 13 8.62 -20.39 8.43
N SER A 14 9.11 -19.18 8.73
CA SER A 14 8.52 -17.95 8.22
C SER A 14 9.03 -17.59 6.83
N LEU A 15 10.34 -17.70 6.55
CA LEU A 15 10.91 -17.29 5.26
C LEU A 15 10.55 -18.24 4.12
N GLU A 16 10.57 -19.54 4.39
CA GLU A 16 10.11 -20.56 3.45
C GLU A 16 8.64 -20.36 3.08
N ASN A 17 7.75 -20.25 4.08
CA ASN A 17 6.32 -20.04 3.85
C ASN A 17 6.07 -18.74 3.07
N VAL A 18 6.78 -17.66 3.41
CA VAL A 18 6.66 -16.38 2.69
C VAL A 18 7.14 -16.52 1.24
N TYR A 19 8.30 -17.14 1.01
CA TYR A 19 8.82 -17.38 -0.33
C TYR A 19 7.87 -18.27 -1.15
N SER A 20 7.36 -19.37 -0.57
CA SER A 20 6.45 -20.30 -1.24
C SER A 20 5.14 -19.60 -1.62
N ASN A 21 4.56 -18.84 -0.68
CA ASN A 21 3.33 -18.09 -0.94
C ASN A 21 3.53 -17.02 -2.01
N LEU A 22 4.60 -16.22 -1.93
CA LEU A 22 4.86 -15.16 -2.89
C LEU A 22 5.21 -15.71 -4.27
N SER A 23 6.10 -16.70 -4.35
CA SER A 23 6.57 -17.26 -5.62
C SER A 23 5.52 -18.07 -6.37
N SER A 24 4.37 -18.36 -5.75
CA SER A 24 3.18 -18.90 -6.43
C SER A 24 2.59 -17.91 -7.45
N LEU A 25 2.77 -16.60 -7.22
CA LEU A 25 2.33 -15.54 -8.10
C LEU A 25 3.47 -15.13 -9.06
N LEU A 26 3.18 -15.07 -10.36
CA LEU A 26 4.18 -14.79 -11.41
C LEU A 26 4.95 -13.48 -11.17
N PHE A 27 4.25 -12.41 -10.80
CA PHE A 27 4.86 -11.10 -10.56
C PHE A 27 5.95 -11.15 -9.48
N TYR A 28 5.60 -11.71 -8.31
CA TYR A 28 6.52 -11.81 -7.18
C TYR A 28 7.65 -12.81 -7.43
N LYS A 29 7.39 -13.88 -8.20
CA LYS A 29 8.43 -14.82 -8.63
C LYS A 29 9.56 -14.11 -9.38
N TYR A 30 9.24 -13.24 -10.33
CA TYR A 30 10.25 -12.50 -11.09
C TYR A 30 10.98 -11.47 -10.23
N ILE A 31 10.28 -10.76 -9.34
CA ILE A 31 10.91 -9.80 -8.41
C ILE A 31 11.90 -10.49 -7.49
N ILE A 32 11.49 -11.60 -6.84
CA ILE A 32 12.35 -12.35 -5.93
C ILE A 32 13.59 -12.87 -6.69
N PHE A 33 13.39 -13.39 -7.91
CA PHE A 33 14.49 -13.83 -8.75
C PHE A 33 15.46 -12.68 -9.09
N LEU A 34 14.95 -11.51 -9.48
CA LEU A 34 15.75 -10.33 -9.83
C LEU A 34 16.53 -9.81 -8.61
N LEU A 35 15.88 -9.67 -7.45
CA LEU A 35 16.51 -9.19 -6.22
C LEU A 35 17.51 -10.17 -5.62
N GLY A 36 17.39 -11.46 -5.96
CA GLY A 36 18.24 -12.55 -5.46
C GLY A 36 19.11 -13.18 -6.55
N LEU A 37 19.29 -12.50 -7.67
CA LEU A 37 19.85 -13.08 -8.91
C LEU A 37 21.17 -13.84 -8.69
N PRO A 38 22.17 -13.33 -7.95
CA PRO A 38 23.40 -14.08 -7.69
C PRO A 38 23.16 -15.41 -6.93
N VAL A 39 22.27 -15.39 -5.92
CA VAL A 39 21.93 -16.57 -5.13
C VAL A 39 21.15 -17.57 -5.98
N HIS A 40 20.19 -17.09 -6.77
CA HIS A 40 19.37 -17.94 -7.61
C HIS A 40 20.16 -18.65 -8.70
N ILE A 41 21.14 -17.98 -9.34
CA ILE A 41 22.03 -18.59 -10.33
C ILE A 41 22.81 -19.75 -9.71
N VAL A 42 23.49 -19.53 -8.58
CA VAL A 42 24.28 -20.57 -7.90
C VAL A 42 23.38 -21.75 -7.49
N MET A 43 22.22 -21.46 -6.91
CA MET A 43 21.29 -22.51 -6.48
C MET A 43 20.66 -23.25 -7.65
N TRP A 44 20.44 -22.59 -8.79
CA TRP A 44 19.94 -23.25 -10.00
C TRP A 44 20.96 -24.23 -10.57
N CYS A 45 22.25 -23.86 -10.56
CA CYS A 45 23.33 -24.78 -10.91
C CYS A 45 23.35 -26.00 -9.98
N ILE A 46 23.30 -25.79 -8.66
CA ILE A 46 23.27 -26.88 -7.67
C ILE A 46 22.03 -27.77 -7.83
N TYR A 47 20.88 -27.15 -8.10
CA TYR A 47 19.63 -27.86 -8.37
C TYR A 47 19.75 -28.78 -9.57
N LYS A 48 20.31 -28.28 -10.68
CA LYS A 48 20.46 -29.02 -11.94
C LYS A 48 21.51 -30.13 -11.85
N THR A 49 22.62 -29.91 -11.13
CA THR A 49 23.72 -30.88 -11.06
C THR A 49 23.54 -31.95 -9.98
N LYS A 50 22.96 -31.59 -8.82
CA LYS A 50 22.95 -32.46 -7.63
C LYS A 50 21.55 -32.83 -7.18
N TYR A 51 20.68 -31.84 -6.96
CA TYR A 51 19.39 -32.08 -6.29
C TYR A 51 18.39 -32.83 -7.17
N LYS A 52 18.19 -32.38 -8.42
CA LYS A 52 17.22 -33.00 -9.34
C LYS A 52 17.56 -34.48 -9.58
N SER A 53 18.84 -34.80 -9.73
CA SER A 53 19.30 -36.17 -9.91
C SER A 53 19.09 -37.02 -8.65
N THR A 54 19.53 -36.55 -7.48
CA THR A 54 19.43 -37.33 -6.24
C THR A 54 17.98 -37.55 -5.80
N GLN A 55 17.14 -36.51 -5.86
CA GLN A 55 15.74 -36.61 -5.46
C GLN A 55 14.95 -37.51 -6.42
N TYR A 56 15.20 -37.42 -7.72
CA TYR A 56 14.59 -38.31 -8.71
C TYR A 56 14.92 -39.78 -8.43
N GLN A 57 16.19 -40.09 -8.12
CA GLN A 57 16.61 -41.46 -7.78
C GLN A 57 15.93 -41.96 -6.49
N GLN A 58 15.78 -41.11 -5.48
CA GLN A 58 15.11 -41.47 -4.24
C GLN A 58 13.62 -41.77 -4.45
N MET A 59 12.90 -40.92 -5.19
CA MET A 59 11.48 -41.16 -5.48
C MET A 59 11.27 -42.36 -6.41
N LEU A 60 12.21 -42.60 -7.34
CA LEU A 60 12.23 -43.80 -8.18
C LEU A 60 12.35 -45.06 -7.33
N HIS A 61 13.25 -45.06 -6.35
CA HIS A 61 13.40 -46.18 -5.43
C HIS A 61 12.13 -46.43 -4.60
N GLU A 62 11.50 -45.38 -4.07
CA GLU A 62 10.25 -45.50 -3.30
C GLU A 62 9.09 -46.06 -4.14
N HIS A 63 8.93 -45.62 -5.40
CA HIS A 63 7.93 -46.16 -6.31
C HIS A 63 8.23 -47.62 -6.66
N MET A 64 9.50 -47.96 -6.93
CA MET A 64 9.91 -49.35 -7.19
C MET A 64 9.60 -50.26 -5.98
N GLU A 65 9.88 -49.82 -4.75
CA GLU A 65 9.57 -50.57 -3.54
C GLU A 65 8.06 -50.75 -3.33
N LYS A 66 7.28 -49.72 -3.63
CA LYS A 66 5.81 -49.79 -3.57
C LYS A 66 5.27 -50.82 -4.57
N ILE A 67 5.76 -50.83 -5.81
CA ILE A 67 5.35 -51.81 -6.83
C ILE A 67 5.81 -53.22 -6.42
N LYS A 68 7.02 -53.40 -5.90
CA LYS A 68 7.53 -54.70 -5.43
C LYS A 68 6.71 -55.32 -4.31
N LYS A 69 6.08 -54.48 -3.46
CA LYS A 69 5.18 -54.92 -2.39
C LYS A 69 3.74 -55.17 -2.84
N SER A 70 3.41 -54.91 -4.11
CA SER A 70 2.07 -55.08 -4.67
C SER A 70 1.88 -56.46 -5.32
N SER A 71 0.62 -56.89 -5.48
CA SER A 71 0.26 -58.12 -6.20
C SER A 71 0.76 -58.14 -7.65
N THR A 72 0.96 -56.96 -8.24
CA THR A 72 1.50 -56.79 -9.60
C THR A 72 2.91 -57.39 -9.74
N TYR A 73 3.75 -57.33 -8.69
CA TYR A 73 5.10 -57.86 -8.78
C TYR A 73 5.12 -59.39 -8.79
N SER A 74 4.30 -60.03 -7.95
CA SER A 74 4.13 -61.49 -7.97
C SER A 74 3.57 -62.00 -9.30
N GLU A 75 2.63 -61.28 -9.91
CA GLU A 75 2.09 -61.61 -11.24
C GLU A 75 3.15 -61.50 -12.34
N LEU A 76 4.02 -60.48 -12.27
CA LEU A 76 5.12 -60.31 -13.21
C LEU A 76 6.13 -61.47 -13.10
N ILE A 77 6.50 -61.88 -11.89
CA ILE A 77 7.40 -63.03 -11.68
C ILE A 77 6.79 -64.29 -12.30
N HIS A 78 5.54 -64.62 -11.95
CA HIS A 78 4.87 -65.82 -12.47
C HIS A 78 4.79 -65.82 -14.01
N ARG A 79 4.44 -64.67 -14.60
CA ARG A 79 4.38 -64.52 -16.07
C ARG A 79 5.74 -64.74 -16.72
N TYR A 80 6.81 -64.21 -16.15
CA TYR A 80 8.16 -64.40 -16.72
C TYR A 80 8.70 -65.81 -16.51
N GLU A 81 8.32 -66.50 -15.43
CA GLU A 81 8.62 -67.92 -15.24
C GLU A 81 7.92 -68.80 -16.30
N GLU A 82 6.64 -68.56 -16.56
CA GLU A 82 5.90 -69.27 -17.63
C GLU A 82 6.49 -68.98 -19.02
N GLN A 83 6.88 -67.73 -19.27
CA GLN A 83 7.52 -67.34 -20.53
C GLN A 83 8.86 -68.05 -20.71
N TYR A 84 9.66 -68.18 -19.64
CA TYR A 84 10.93 -68.90 -19.66
C TYR A 84 10.72 -70.40 -19.92
N ARG A 85 9.76 -71.03 -19.21
CA ARG A 85 9.38 -72.44 -19.43
C ARG A 85 8.97 -72.69 -20.87
N SER A 86 8.09 -71.83 -21.41
CA SER A 86 7.59 -71.93 -22.78
C SER A 86 8.73 -71.83 -23.81
N LYS A 87 9.68 -70.92 -23.58
CA LYS A 87 10.86 -70.74 -24.44
C LYS A 87 11.77 -71.98 -24.42
N LYS A 88 12.11 -72.50 -23.24
CA LYS A 88 12.99 -73.68 -23.11
C LYS A 88 12.36 -74.95 -23.69
N LEU A 89 11.06 -75.13 -23.49
CA LEU A 89 10.29 -76.23 -24.11
C LEU A 89 10.31 -76.14 -25.63
N TYR A 90 10.17 -74.94 -26.20
CA TYR A 90 10.23 -74.73 -27.66
C TYR A 90 11.59 -75.10 -28.27
N PHE A 91 12.69 -74.82 -27.56
CA PHE A 91 14.05 -75.15 -28.00
C PHE A 91 14.56 -76.54 -27.52
N ASN A 92 13.70 -77.32 -26.85
CA ASN A 92 14.01 -78.64 -26.31
C ASN A 92 15.21 -78.66 -25.33
N GLU A 93 15.36 -77.59 -24.54
CA GLU A 93 16.43 -77.40 -23.57
C GLU A 93 15.98 -77.79 -22.15
N SER A 94 16.92 -78.21 -21.29
CA SER A 94 16.61 -78.52 -19.88
C SER A 94 16.28 -77.26 -19.08
N ILE A 95 15.24 -77.32 -18.24
CA ILE A 95 14.81 -76.22 -17.37
C ILE A 95 15.52 -76.34 -16.02
N SER A 96 16.39 -75.38 -15.71
CA SER A 96 16.94 -75.20 -14.36
C SER A 96 16.03 -74.26 -13.57
N GLU A 97 15.48 -74.71 -12.44
CA GLU A 97 14.61 -73.87 -11.60
C GLU A 97 15.33 -72.63 -11.05
N GLN A 98 16.61 -72.78 -10.70
CA GLN A 98 17.43 -71.65 -10.22
C GLN A 98 17.66 -70.61 -11.31
N GLU A 99 17.92 -71.04 -12.54
CA GLU A 99 18.11 -70.11 -13.67
C GLU A 99 16.79 -69.43 -14.06
N MET A 100 15.69 -70.18 -14.07
CA MET A 100 14.36 -69.65 -14.34
C MET A 100 13.98 -68.56 -13.33
N GLN A 101 14.13 -68.81 -12.03
CA GLN A 101 13.83 -67.83 -10.98
C GLN A 101 14.75 -66.60 -11.09
N GLY A 102 16.04 -66.81 -11.38
CA GLY A 102 17.00 -65.72 -11.59
C GLY A 102 16.61 -64.84 -12.79
N GLU A 103 16.26 -65.43 -13.92
CA GLU A 103 15.89 -64.70 -15.15
C GLU A 103 14.53 -64.01 -15.03
N ALA A 104 13.53 -64.68 -14.43
CA ALA A 104 12.22 -64.09 -14.16
C ALA A 104 12.32 -62.90 -13.19
N THR A 105 13.12 -63.02 -12.13
CA THR A 105 13.37 -61.92 -11.18
C THR A 105 14.08 -60.74 -11.84
N LYS A 106 15.04 -61.01 -12.74
CA LYS A 106 15.74 -59.95 -13.49
C LYS A 106 14.77 -59.18 -14.40
N LEU A 107 13.98 -59.88 -15.20
CA LEU A 107 13.00 -59.28 -16.12
C LEU A 107 11.88 -58.54 -15.37
N ALA A 108 11.42 -59.10 -14.24
CA ALA A 108 10.46 -58.44 -13.36
C ALA A 108 11.01 -57.12 -12.81
N ASN A 109 12.26 -57.10 -12.32
CA ASN A 109 12.89 -55.86 -11.83
C ASN A 109 13.07 -54.81 -12.93
N GLU A 110 13.46 -55.21 -14.15
CA GLU A 110 13.54 -54.29 -15.30
C GLU A 110 12.16 -53.71 -15.67
N ARG A 111 11.10 -54.51 -15.58
CA ARG A 111 9.73 -54.05 -15.85
C ARG A 111 9.22 -53.11 -14.77
N VAL A 112 9.49 -53.41 -13.49
CA VAL A 112 9.19 -52.54 -12.35
C VAL A 112 9.88 -51.20 -12.49
N LEU A 113 11.15 -51.17 -12.89
CA LEU A 113 11.88 -49.92 -13.13
C LEU A 113 11.17 -49.05 -14.18
N LYS A 114 10.77 -49.63 -15.31
CA LYS A 114 10.04 -48.92 -16.37
C LYS A 114 8.67 -48.42 -15.93
N MET A 115 7.95 -49.21 -15.13
CA MET A 115 6.65 -48.81 -14.56
C MET A 115 6.82 -47.65 -13.57
N ALA A 116 7.80 -47.73 -12.67
CA ALA A 116 8.09 -46.67 -11.72
C ALA A 116 8.50 -45.36 -12.42
N GLN A 117 9.30 -45.44 -13.48
CA GLN A 117 9.65 -44.27 -14.31
C GLN A 117 8.41 -43.63 -14.95
N ALA A 118 7.52 -44.43 -15.53
CA ALA A 118 6.29 -43.94 -16.15
C ALA A 118 5.32 -43.31 -15.14
N GLU A 119 5.17 -43.88 -13.94
CA GLU A 119 4.36 -43.30 -12.86
C GLU A 119 4.94 -41.97 -12.35
N LEU A 120 6.26 -41.85 -12.29
CA LEU A 120 6.96 -40.63 -11.90
C LEU A 120 6.79 -39.49 -12.91
N GLU A 121 6.74 -39.81 -14.20
CA GLU A 121 6.52 -38.81 -15.26
C GLU A 121 5.12 -38.20 -15.22
N THR A 122 4.11 -38.96 -14.76
CA THR A 122 2.71 -38.51 -14.71
C THR A 122 2.30 -37.87 -13.39
N THR A 123 2.95 -38.22 -12.27
CA THR A 123 2.40 -37.94 -10.92
C THR A 123 3.10 -36.80 -10.17
N ASP A 124 4.41 -36.53 -10.36
CA ASP A 124 5.17 -35.73 -9.37
C ASP A 124 6.09 -34.62 -9.92
N GLN A 125 5.55 -33.76 -10.78
CA GLN A 125 6.25 -32.53 -11.22
C GLN A 125 6.33 -31.45 -10.12
N SER A 126 5.50 -31.52 -9.06
CA SER A 126 5.43 -30.48 -8.03
C SER A 126 6.56 -30.57 -6.99
N ASN A 127 6.95 -31.78 -6.57
CA ASN A 127 8.02 -31.98 -5.58
C ASN A 127 9.44 -31.81 -6.15
N THR A 128 9.59 -31.78 -7.48
CA THR A 128 10.88 -31.61 -8.16
C THR A 128 11.14 -30.20 -8.63
N ASN A 129 10.19 -29.27 -8.52
CA ASN A 129 10.38 -27.92 -9.05
C ASN A 129 11.46 -27.14 -8.27
N TYR A 130 12.23 -26.30 -8.99
CA TYR A 130 13.25 -25.42 -8.43
C TYR A 130 12.72 -24.53 -7.29
N GLN A 131 11.45 -24.09 -7.38
CA GLN A 131 10.83 -23.29 -6.32
C GLN A 131 10.76 -24.06 -4.99
N HIS A 132 10.34 -25.32 -5.02
CA HIS A 132 10.28 -26.15 -3.82
C HIS A 132 11.68 -26.42 -3.25
N PHE A 133 12.65 -26.72 -4.13
CA PHE A 133 14.06 -26.86 -3.73
C PHE A 133 14.59 -25.60 -3.03
N PHE A 134 14.39 -24.42 -3.63
CA PHE A 134 14.88 -23.16 -3.07
C PHE A 134 14.19 -22.82 -1.74
N ALA A 135 12.89 -23.05 -1.64
CA ALA A 135 12.13 -22.89 -0.39
C ALA A 135 12.73 -23.74 0.74
N LYS A 136 13.07 -25.01 0.45
CA LYS A 136 13.73 -25.91 1.40
C LYS A 136 15.12 -25.42 1.80
N CYS A 137 15.89 -24.84 0.87
CA CYS A 137 17.19 -24.24 1.19
C CYS A 137 17.07 -23.09 2.19
N LEU A 138 15.99 -22.28 2.12
CA LEU A 138 15.74 -21.18 3.06
C LEU A 138 15.52 -21.65 4.52
N GLN A 139 15.20 -22.93 4.75
CA GLN A 139 15.15 -23.50 6.10
C GLN A 139 16.55 -23.67 6.72
N ASN A 140 17.60 -23.82 5.90
CA ASN A 140 18.95 -24.10 6.36
C ASN A 140 19.68 -22.81 6.80
N ARG A 141 20.08 -22.74 8.07
CA ARG A 141 20.76 -21.57 8.65
C ARG A 141 22.06 -21.24 7.93
N ASN A 142 22.87 -22.25 7.59
CA ASN A 142 24.18 -22.03 6.98
C ASN A 142 24.01 -21.47 5.57
N PHE A 143 23.01 -21.96 4.83
CA PHE A 143 22.64 -21.40 3.54
C PHE A 143 22.30 -19.92 3.69
N VAL A 144 21.32 -19.58 4.54
CA VAL A 144 20.86 -18.19 4.73
C VAL A 144 21.99 -17.25 5.11
N ILE A 145 22.94 -17.67 5.96
CA ILE A 145 24.09 -16.83 6.35
C ILE A 145 25.01 -16.57 5.15
N VAL A 146 25.36 -17.61 4.38
CA VAL A 146 26.27 -17.51 3.23
C VAL A 146 25.63 -16.72 2.07
N SER A 147 24.34 -16.93 1.83
CA SER A 147 23.60 -16.25 0.78
C SER A 147 23.13 -14.85 1.17
N PHE A 148 23.26 -14.42 2.43
CA PHE A 148 22.70 -13.16 2.92
C PHE A 148 23.24 -11.95 2.17
N ILE A 149 24.57 -11.82 2.06
CA ILE A 149 25.22 -10.70 1.38
C ILE A 149 24.86 -10.65 -0.11
N PRO A 150 25.05 -11.72 -0.91
CA PRO A 150 24.72 -11.69 -2.33
C PRO A 150 23.21 -11.63 -2.61
N GLY A 151 22.36 -11.97 -1.63
CA GLY A 151 20.90 -11.94 -1.73
C GLY A 151 20.24 -10.87 -0.85
N ILE A 152 20.97 -9.85 -0.41
CA ILE A 152 20.50 -8.94 0.65
C ILE A 152 19.16 -8.28 0.31
N LEU A 153 18.98 -7.86 -0.95
CA LEU A 153 17.74 -7.26 -1.42
C LEU A 153 16.57 -8.24 -1.41
N MET A 154 16.80 -9.49 -1.85
CA MET A 154 15.81 -10.57 -1.76
C MET A 154 15.43 -10.85 -0.31
N TYR A 155 16.40 -10.95 0.60
CA TYR A 155 16.10 -11.19 2.02
C TYR A 155 15.37 -10.02 2.66
N LEU A 156 15.73 -8.78 2.35
CA LEU A 156 14.99 -7.58 2.77
C LEU A 156 13.54 -7.62 2.27
N PHE A 157 13.33 -7.96 0.99
CA PHE A 157 12.01 -8.10 0.39
C PHE A 157 11.18 -9.19 1.09
N LEU A 158 11.73 -10.40 1.26
CA LEU A 158 11.07 -11.48 2.00
C LEU A 158 10.78 -11.09 3.45
N MET A 159 11.66 -10.32 4.10
CA MET A 159 11.44 -9.84 5.47
C MET A 159 10.35 -8.77 5.57
N ILE A 160 10.21 -7.90 4.56
CA ILE A 160 9.10 -6.94 4.46
C ILE A 160 7.77 -7.70 4.42
N TYR A 161 7.67 -8.70 3.53
CA TYR A 161 6.45 -9.50 3.35
C TYR A 161 6.21 -10.51 4.49
N ALA A 162 7.23 -10.84 5.28
CA ALA A 162 7.07 -11.68 6.47
C ALA A 162 6.31 -10.99 7.61
N ARG A 163 6.19 -9.66 7.60
CA ARG A 163 5.47 -8.90 8.64
C ARG A 163 4.29 -8.16 8.03
N PRO A 164 3.03 -8.50 8.40
CA PRO A 164 1.85 -7.91 7.78
C PRO A 164 1.82 -6.37 7.80
N LEU A 165 2.21 -5.74 8.92
CA LEU A 165 2.26 -4.27 9.01
C LEU A 165 3.34 -3.65 8.12
N VAL A 166 4.50 -4.30 7.99
CA VAL A 166 5.60 -3.77 7.17
C VAL A 166 5.28 -3.95 5.69
N ARG A 167 4.72 -5.12 5.32
CA ARG A 167 4.13 -5.36 3.99
C ARG A 167 3.13 -4.28 3.62
N TYR A 168 2.16 -4.04 4.50
CA TYR A 168 1.12 -3.05 4.28
C TYR A 168 1.69 -1.64 4.05
N ILE A 169 2.61 -1.19 4.92
CA ILE A 169 3.26 0.12 4.77
C ILE A 169 4.07 0.18 3.47
N PHE A 170 4.81 -0.86 3.14
CA PHE A 170 5.59 -0.94 1.91
C PHE A 170 4.71 -0.85 0.66
N GLU A 171 3.63 -1.64 0.59
CA GLU A 171 2.67 -1.61 -0.52
C GLU A 171 2.05 -0.21 -0.67
N ARG A 172 1.73 0.46 0.45
CA ARG A 172 1.23 1.85 0.44
C ARG A 172 2.27 2.84 -0.06
N LEU A 173 3.54 2.73 0.36
CA LEU A 173 4.60 3.61 -0.12
C LEU A 173 4.86 3.44 -1.63
N VAL A 174 4.83 2.21 -2.14
CA VAL A 174 4.92 1.94 -3.58
C VAL A 174 3.74 2.58 -4.32
N MET A 175 2.52 2.46 -3.80
CA MET A 175 1.35 3.14 -4.36
C MET A 175 1.51 4.67 -4.32
N THR A 176 2.06 5.24 -3.25
CA THR A 176 2.34 6.68 -3.16
C THR A 176 3.31 7.15 -4.25
N VAL A 177 4.41 6.42 -4.48
CA VAL A 177 5.34 6.74 -5.56
C VAL A 177 4.64 6.70 -6.92
N PHE A 178 3.81 5.67 -7.16
CA PHE A 178 3.03 5.57 -8.39
C PHE A 178 2.05 6.74 -8.56
N VAL A 179 1.36 7.15 -7.48
CA VAL A 179 0.46 8.31 -7.49
C VAL A 179 1.23 9.59 -7.80
N ILE A 180 2.39 9.83 -7.19
CA ILE A 180 3.21 11.02 -7.42
C ILE A 180 3.64 11.10 -8.89
N ILE A 181 4.17 10.00 -9.44
CA ILE A 181 4.58 9.93 -10.85
C ILE A 181 3.37 10.18 -11.77
N SER A 182 2.24 9.53 -11.49
CA SER A 182 1.02 9.70 -12.28
C SER A 182 0.53 11.14 -12.26
N VAL A 183 0.41 11.75 -11.07
CA VAL A 183 -0.02 13.15 -10.90
C VAL A 183 0.95 14.09 -11.60
N THR A 184 2.25 13.85 -11.49
CA THR A 184 3.27 14.64 -12.19
C THR A 184 3.05 14.60 -13.69
N ILE A 185 2.91 13.40 -14.28
CA ILE A 185 2.67 13.24 -15.72
C ILE A 185 1.40 13.95 -16.14
N PHE A 186 0.30 13.79 -15.41
CA PHE A 186 -0.98 14.42 -15.75
C PHE A 186 -0.92 15.94 -15.65
N VAL A 187 -0.44 16.48 -14.52
CA VAL A 187 -0.37 17.92 -14.28
C VAL A 187 0.60 18.57 -15.26
N PHE A 188 1.80 18.00 -15.44
CA PHE A 188 2.76 18.49 -16.41
C PHE A 188 2.18 18.49 -17.83
N SER A 189 1.52 17.41 -18.25
CA SER A 189 0.93 17.33 -19.59
C SER A 189 -0.19 18.35 -19.79
N ILE A 190 -1.05 18.55 -18.78
CA ILE A 190 -2.11 19.56 -18.83
C ILE A 190 -1.50 20.96 -18.98
N LEU A 191 -0.44 21.27 -18.22
CA LEU A 191 0.22 22.57 -18.28
C LEU A 191 0.99 22.77 -19.60
N HIS A 192 1.70 21.75 -20.07
CA HIS A 192 2.48 21.80 -21.31
C HIS A 192 1.60 21.92 -22.56
N PHE A 193 0.45 21.23 -22.59
CA PHE A 193 -0.51 21.33 -23.71
C PHE A 193 -1.55 22.43 -23.53
N SER A 194 -1.53 23.14 -22.40
CA SER A 194 -2.36 24.31 -22.20
C SER A 194 -1.98 25.39 -23.23
N PRO A 195 -2.95 26.14 -23.78
CA PRO A 195 -2.66 27.24 -24.72
C PRO A 195 -1.96 28.45 -24.05
N ALA A 196 -1.54 28.34 -22.79
CA ALA A 196 -0.84 29.40 -22.08
C ALA A 196 0.64 29.45 -22.52
N ASP A 197 1.08 30.60 -23.03
CA ASP A 197 2.49 30.89 -23.30
C ASP A 197 3.14 31.42 -21.99
N PRO A 198 4.03 30.65 -21.33
CA PRO A 198 4.67 31.10 -20.08
C PRO A 198 5.51 32.36 -20.29
N ALA A 199 6.20 32.48 -21.41
CA ALA A 199 7.02 33.64 -21.73
C ALA A 199 6.14 34.89 -21.93
N ALA A 200 5.01 34.78 -22.64
CA ALA A 200 4.05 35.88 -22.80
C ALA A 200 3.44 36.33 -21.46
N ASN A 201 3.07 35.37 -20.60
CA ASN A 201 2.44 35.68 -19.31
C ASN A 201 3.38 36.39 -18.34
N ILE A 202 4.69 36.12 -18.44
CA ILE A 202 5.69 36.62 -17.49
C ILE A 202 6.40 37.87 -18.01
N LEU A 203 6.80 37.88 -19.28
CA LEU A 203 7.44 39.03 -19.90
C LEU A 203 6.42 40.09 -20.37
N GLY A 204 5.15 39.72 -20.46
CA GLY A 204 4.06 40.56 -20.95
C GLY A 204 3.89 40.48 -22.48
N GLU A 205 2.72 40.92 -22.97
CA GLU A 205 2.41 40.85 -24.41
C GLU A 205 3.38 41.67 -25.28
N SER A 206 3.98 42.73 -24.72
CA SER A 206 4.94 43.62 -25.39
C SER A 206 6.34 42.99 -25.58
N ALA A 207 6.60 41.79 -25.04
CA ALA A 207 7.90 41.14 -25.15
C ALA A 207 8.23 40.77 -26.59
N THR A 208 9.44 41.15 -27.02
CA THR A 208 9.98 40.84 -28.36
C THR A 208 10.15 39.34 -28.58
N ALA A 209 10.17 38.89 -29.83
CA ALA A 209 10.35 37.47 -30.16
C ALA A 209 11.71 36.95 -29.65
N GLU A 210 12.74 37.78 -29.69
CA GLU A 210 14.08 37.45 -29.19
C GLU A 210 14.08 37.24 -27.67
N GLN A 211 13.38 38.10 -26.92
CA GLN A 211 13.26 37.96 -25.46
C GLN A 211 12.49 36.69 -25.06
N ARG A 212 11.45 36.32 -25.82
CA ARG A 212 10.72 35.07 -25.58
C ARG A 212 11.59 33.84 -25.89
N ALA A 213 12.31 33.84 -27.00
CA ALA A 213 13.22 32.74 -27.34
C ALA A 213 14.35 32.57 -26.30
N GLU A 214 14.89 33.68 -25.78
CA GLU A 214 15.89 33.61 -24.70
C GLU A 214 15.30 33.04 -23.41
N PHE A 215 14.07 33.42 -23.07
CA PHE A 215 13.35 32.89 -21.91
C PHE A 215 13.10 31.39 -22.05
N ASP A 216 12.59 30.96 -23.20
CA ASP A 216 12.30 29.56 -23.46
C ASP A 216 13.56 28.70 -23.38
N HIS A 217 14.66 29.14 -23.99
CA HIS A 217 15.94 28.44 -23.91
C HIS A 217 16.51 28.41 -22.49
N ARG A 218 16.35 29.49 -21.70
CA ARG A 218 16.83 29.55 -20.31
C ARG A 218 16.11 28.56 -19.40
N TYR A 219 14.81 28.39 -19.59
CA TYR A 219 13.98 27.49 -18.78
C TYR A 219 13.74 26.12 -19.42
N GLY A 220 14.36 25.84 -20.58
CA GLY A 220 14.25 24.57 -21.30
C GLY A 220 12.85 24.31 -21.87
N LEU A 221 12.06 25.37 -22.10
CA LEU A 221 10.72 25.28 -22.68
C LEU A 221 10.75 24.95 -24.17
N ASP A 222 11.89 25.18 -24.82
CA ASP A 222 12.19 24.84 -26.22
C ASP A 222 12.54 23.34 -26.42
N GLN A 223 12.76 22.59 -25.33
CA GLN A 223 13.11 21.19 -25.38
C GLN A 223 11.90 20.30 -25.70
N SER A 224 12.14 19.08 -26.17
CA SER A 224 11.06 18.13 -26.42
C SER A 224 10.30 17.77 -25.13
N TYR A 225 9.00 17.51 -25.26
CA TYR A 225 8.11 17.10 -24.17
C TYR A 225 8.72 16.01 -23.25
N TRP A 226 9.36 14.99 -23.83
CA TRP A 226 9.94 13.88 -23.08
C TRP A 226 11.11 14.29 -22.19
N VAL A 227 11.91 15.26 -22.62
CA VAL A 227 13.05 15.75 -21.83
C VAL A 227 12.53 16.60 -20.68
N GLN A 228 11.62 17.53 -20.94
CA GLN A 228 11.00 18.35 -19.91
C GLN A 228 10.27 17.49 -18.85
N LEU A 229 9.52 16.46 -19.28
CA LEU A 229 8.84 15.54 -18.37
C LEU A 229 9.83 14.72 -17.53
N TRP A 230 10.92 14.26 -18.14
CA TRP A 230 11.97 13.54 -17.43
C TRP A 230 12.64 14.44 -16.37
N ASP A 231 12.97 15.68 -16.72
CA ASP A 231 13.60 16.62 -15.79
C ASP A 231 12.65 17.01 -14.65
N ALA A 232 11.36 17.23 -14.95
CA ALA A 232 10.34 17.45 -13.94
C ALA A 232 10.21 16.25 -12.97
N THR A 233 10.14 15.03 -13.51
CA THR A 233 10.03 13.80 -12.70
C THR A 233 11.29 13.57 -11.87
N LYS A 234 12.47 13.78 -12.47
CA LYS A 234 13.77 13.66 -11.80
C LYS A 234 13.89 14.68 -10.66
N GLY A 235 13.52 15.94 -10.90
CA GLY A 235 13.52 17.00 -9.91
C GLY A 235 12.69 16.63 -8.67
N ILE A 236 11.48 16.11 -8.88
CA ILE A 236 10.62 15.64 -7.79
C ILE A 236 11.28 14.50 -6.99
N LEU A 237 11.93 13.55 -7.66
CA LEU A 237 12.63 12.44 -7.00
C LEU A 237 13.89 12.91 -6.25
N THR A 238 14.53 13.99 -6.70
CA THR A 238 15.70 14.60 -6.03
C THR A 238 15.33 15.70 -5.04
N LEU A 239 14.04 15.99 -4.84
CA LEU A 239 13.53 17.11 -4.04
C LEU A 239 14.01 18.48 -4.52
N ASP A 240 14.33 18.60 -5.80
CA ASP A 240 14.66 19.84 -6.49
C ASP A 240 13.50 20.20 -7.43
N LEU A 241 12.63 21.09 -6.97
CA LEU A 241 11.46 21.52 -7.72
C LEU A 241 11.77 22.71 -8.65
N GLY A 242 13.03 23.12 -8.72
CA GLY A 242 13.47 24.26 -9.51
C GLY A 242 13.02 25.61 -8.94
N TYR A 243 13.10 26.61 -9.80
CA TYR A 243 12.80 28.01 -9.47
C TYR A 243 11.53 28.46 -10.16
N SER A 244 10.74 29.25 -9.44
CA SER A 244 9.60 29.96 -9.97
C SER A 244 10.06 30.92 -11.07
N TYR A 245 9.38 30.88 -12.22
CA TYR A 245 9.62 31.82 -13.30
C TYR A 245 9.31 33.27 -12.87
N THR A 246 8.37 33.43 -11.94
CA THR A 246 7.97 34.72 -11.36
C THR A 246 8.72 35.00 -10.06
N GLY A 247 9.77 35.82 -10.14
CA GLY A 247 10.51 36.28 -8.97
C GLY A 247 11.69 35.38 -8.56
N ASN A 248 11.98 34.32 -9.32
CA ASN A 248 13.16 33.46 -9.14
C ASN A 248 13.30 32.88 -7.72
N GLU A 249 12.17 32.59 -7.08
CA GLU A 249 12.13 31.94 -5.78
C GLU A 249 12.31 30.43 -5.91
N ASP A 250 13.00 29.82 -4.94
CA ASP A 250 13.10 28.36 -4.82
C ASP A 250 11.74 27.79 -4.42
N VAL A 251 11.16 26.95 -5.29
CA VAL A 251 9.80 26.41 -5.11
C VAL A 251 9.73 25.53 -3.86
N MET A 252 10.75 24.69 -3.62
CA MET A 252 10.77 23.78 -2.48
C MET A 252 10.86 24.56 -1.16
N ALA A 253 11.70 25.61 -1.11
CA ALA A 253 11.80 26.50 0.04
C ALA A 253 10.49 27.27 0.28
N SER A 254 9.85 27.79 -0.77
CA SER A 254 8.57 28.49 -0.67
C SER A 254 7.45 27.58 -0.13
N ILE A 255 7.38 26.34 -0.60
CA ILE A 255 6.45 25.33 -0.07
C ILE A 255 6.74 25.01 1.40
N ALA A 256 8.01 24.75 1.74
CA ALA A 256 8.43 24.41 3.10
C ALA A 256 8.13 25.54 4.12
N ASN A 257 8.25 26.80 3.71
CA ASN A 257 7.95 27.95 4.56
C ASN A 257 6.45 28.19 4.75
N LYS A 258 5.62 27.87 3.75
CA LYS A 258 4.17 28.10 3.79
C LYS A 258 3.41 26.94 4.43
N PHE A 259 3.94 25.72 4.35
CA PHE A 259 3.28 24.54 4.90
C PHE A 259 2.94 24.66 6.40
N PRO A 260 3.85 25.09 7.31
CA PRO A 260 3.53 25.21 8.73
C PRO A 260 2.33 26.10 9.03
N VAL A 261 2.09 27.12 8.21
CA VAL A 261 0.94 28.03 8.35
C VAL A 261 -0.36 27.30 8.01
N THR A 262 -0.43 26.65 6.85
CA THR A 262 -1.57 25.81 6.46
C THR A 262 -1.82 24.69 7.48
N LEU A 263 -0.75 24.03 7.94
CA LEU A 263 -0.83 22.97 8.95
C LEU A 263 -1.43 23.47 10.26
N THR A 264 -1.04 24.65 10.72
CA THR A 264 -1.54 25.25 11.97
C THR A 264 -3.05 25.49 11.89
N ILE A 265 -3.51 26.15 10.82
CA ILE A 265 -4.94 26.44 10.64
C ILE A 265 -5.71 25.13 10.48
N ALA A 266 -5.18 24.17 9.71
CA ALA A 266 -5.83 22.89 9.52
C ALA A 266 -5.94 22.09 10.81
N PHE A 267 -4.87 22.05 11.60
CA PHE A 267 -4.84 21.36 12.89
C PHE A 267 -5.87 21.92 13.87
N TRP A 268 -5.92 23.24 14.05
CA TRP A 268 -6.88 23.86 14.98
C TRP A 268 -8.33 23.72 14.50
N SER A 269 -8.57 23.80 13.19
CA SER A 269 -9.88 23.54 12.58
C SER A 269 -10.33 22.10 12.82
N LEU A 270 -9.42 21.14 12.64
CA LEU A 270 -9.71 19.73 12.88
C LEU A 270 -9.96 19.46 14.36
N LEU A 271 -9.15 20.04 15.26
CA LEU A 271 -9.29 19.87 16.69
C LEU A 271 -10.66 20.40 17.17
N MET A 272 -11.03 21.61 16.76
CA MET A 272 -12.36 22.17 17.02
C MET A 272 -13.44 21.24 16.49
N ALA A 273 -13.31 20.77 15.24
CA ALA A 273 -14.28 19.90 14.63
C ALA A 273 -14.44 18.58 15.39
N ILE A 274 -13.36 17.91 15.79
CA ILE A 274 -13.41 16.66 16.57
C ILE A 274 -14.07 16.88 17.93
N VAL A 275 -13.67 17.94 18.64
CA VAL A 275 -14.17 18.26 19.99
C VAL A 275 -15.68 18.51 19.99
N ILE A 276 -16.22 19.08 18.91
CA ILE A 276 -17.66 19.37 18.81
C ILE A 276 -18.41 18.21 18.14
N ALA A 277 -17.92 17.71 17.02
CA ALA A 277 -18.62 16.77 16.18
C ALA A 277 -18.81 15.40 16.84
N ILE A 278 -17.81 14.90 17.56
CA ILE A 278 -17.92 13.58 18.20
C ILE A 278 -19.01 13.61 19.28
N PRO A 279 -19.02 14.54 20.25
CA PRO A 279 -20.11 14.65 21.21
C PRO A 279 -21.47 14.89 20.55
N VAL A 280 -21.56 15.78 19.56
CA VAL A 280 -22.82 16.07 18.86
C VAL A 280 -23.36 14.81 18.18
N GLY A 281 -22.53 14.09 17.42
CA GLY A 281 -22.91 12.84 16.75
C GLY A 281 -23.28 11.73 17.74
N MET A 282 -22.54 11.62 18.86
CA MET A 282 -22.85 10.68 19.94
C MET A 282 -24.20 10.97 20.61
N ILE A 283 -24.49 12.23 20.96
CA ILE A 283 -25.75 12.62 21.60
C ILE A 283 -26.92 12.39 20.65
N SER A 284 -26.76 12.78 19.38
CA SER A 284 -27.77 12.58 18.34
C SER A 284 -28.07 11.09 18.10
N ALA A 285 -27.05 10.23 18.04
CA ALA A 285 -27.26 8.78 17.92
C ALA A 285 -27.87 8.15 19.20
N ALA A 286 -27.42 8.57 20.38
CA ALA A 286 -27.96 8.07 21.65
C ALA A 286 -29.44 8.44 21.83
N LYS A 287 -29.87 9.57 21.28
CA LYS A 287 -31.25 10.07 21.35
C LYS A 287 -31.87 10.18 19.95
N THR A 288 -31.78 9.09 19.19
CA THR A 288 -32.30 9.04 17.82
C THR A 288 -33.78 9.43 17.75
N ASN A 289 -34.16 10.19 16.73
CA ASN A 289 -35.52 10.73 16.53
C ASN A 289 -36.03 11.66 17.64
N SER A 290 -35.13 12.19 18.48
CA SER A 290 -35.48 13.20 19.49
C SER A 290 -35.26 14.62 18.97
N PHE A 291 -35.75 15.61 19.70
CA PHE A 291 -35.45 17.03 19.45
C PHE A 291 -33.94 17.30 19.29
N TRP A 292 -33.09 16.72 20.14
CA TRP A 292 -31.63 16.91 20.08
C TRP A 292 -31.03 16.37 18.79
N ASP A 293 -31.55 15.24 18.31
CA ASP A 293 -31.11 14.64 17.05
C ASP A 293 -31.47 15.55 15.87
N TYR A 294 -32.75 15.93 15.76
CA TYR A 294 -33.21 16.81 14.69
C TYR A 294 -32.52 18.17 14.70
N SER A 295 -32.37 18.81 15.86
CA SER A 295 -31.71 20.12 15.96
C SER A 295 -30.25 20.06 15.57
N PHE A 296 -29.48 19.09 16.08
CA PHE A 296 -28.06 18.98 15.74
C PHE A 296 -27.85 18.62 14.27
N MET A 297 -28.66 17.71 13.71
CA MET A 297 -28.54 17.34 12.29
C MET A 297 -28.98 18.47 11.37
N PHE A 298 -29.99 19.25 11.75
CA PHE A 298 -30.38 20.46 11.02
C PHE A 298 -29.27 21.51 11.02
N ILE A 299 -28.66 21.81 12.17
CA ILE A 299 -27.53 22.74 12.27
C ILE A 299 -26.34 22.22 11.46
N ALA A 300 -26.03 20.93 11.54
CA ALA A 300 -24.97 20.32 10.72
C ALA A 300 -25.25 20.47 9.22
N LEU A 301 -26.50 20.29 8.79
CA LEU A 301 -26.90 20.47 7.40
C LEU A 301 -26.71 21.92 6.94
N ILE A 302 -27.08 22.90 7.76
CA ILE A 302 -26.81 24.32 7.50
C ILE A 302 -25.31 24.55 7.36
N GLY A 303 -24.50 24.08 8.32
CA GLY A 303 -23.05 24.26 8.30
C GLY A 303 -22.37 23.65 7.06
N LEU A 304 -22.91 22.56 6.51
CA LEU A 304 -22.43 21.96 5.27
C LEU A 304 -22.87 22.74 4.01
N SER A 305 -24.02 23.40 4.08
CA SER A 305 -24.63 24.09 2.94
C SER A 305 -24.08 25.49 2.71
N ILE A 306 -23.41 26.05 3.72
CA ILE A 306 -22.80 27.38 3.65
C ILE A 306 -21.44 27.29 2.93
N PRO A 307 -21.22 28.06 1.85
CA PRO A 307 -19.90 28.15 1.22
C PRO A 307 -18.88 28.82 2.15
N ASN A 308 -17.68 28.23 2.28
CA ASN A 308 -16.62 28.72 3.18
C ASN A 308 -16.24 30.19 2.92
N PHE A 309 -16.13 30.61 1.65
CA PHE A 309 -15.77 31.99 1.34
C PHE A 309 -16.83 32.98 1.84
N TRP A 310 -18.11 32.64 1.65
CA TRP A 310 -19.23 33.47 2.07
C TRP A 310 -19.28 33.57 3.59
N GLN A 311 -19.10 32.44 4.29
CA GLN A 311 -19.01 32.42 5.74
C GLN A 311 -17.87 33.33 6.25
N GLY A 312 -16.69 33.23 5.63
CA GLY A 312 -15.54 34.05 5.97
C GLY A 312 -15.79 35.54 5.76
N LEU A 313 -16.38 35.93 4.63
CA LEU A 313 -16.73 37.33 4.37
C LEU A 313 -17.76 37.86 5.37
N VAL A 314 -18.81 37.08 5.68
CA VAL A 314 -19.80 37.46 6.71
C VAL A 314 -19.14 37.62 8.07
N PHE A 315 -18.18 36.76 8.41
CA PHE A 315 -17.45 36.87 9.67
C PHE A 315 -16.59 38.13 9.73
N ILE A 316 -15.83 38.44 8.67
CA ILE A 316 -15.04 39.67 8.58
C ILE A 316 -15.96 40.90 8.75
N LEU A 317 -17.08 40.96 8.03
CA LEU A 317 -18.02 42.09 8.08
C LEU A 317 -18.57 42.31 9.50
N ASN A 318 -18.97 41.25 10.19
CA ASN A 318 -19.60 41.37 11.51
C ASN A 318 -18.56 41.51 12.63
N PHE A 319 -17.61 40.59 12.74
CA PHE A 319 -16.68 40.52 13.86
C PHE A 319 -15.52 41.51 13.75
N SER A 320 -15.09 41.83 12.53
CA SER A 320 -13.96 42.76 12.33
C SER A 320 -14.43 44.19 12.06
N ILE A 321 -15.33 44.37 11.09
CA ILE A 321 -15.70 45.72 10.64
C ILE A 321 -16.81 46.34 11.51
N LYS A 322 -17.86 45.58 11.84
CA LYS A 322 -18.97 46.13 12.64
C LYS A 322 -18.65 46.16 14.12
N TRP A 323 -18.16 45.05 14.67
CA TRP A 323 -17.96 44.89 16.12
C TRP A 323 -16.52 45.13 16.57
N HIS A 324 -15.53 45.09 15.67
CA HIS A 324 -14.12 45.33 16.01
C HIS A 324 -13.56 44.38 17.10
N ILE A 325 -14.07 43.15 17.16
CA ILE A 325 -13.68 42.14 18.18
C ILE A 325 -12.53 41.26 17.68
N LEU A 326 -12.51 40.95 16.38
CA LEU A 326 -11.52 40.05 15.77
C LEU A 326 -10.85 40.71 14.56
N PRO A 327 -9.57 40.46 14.29
CA PRO A 327 -8.87 41.04 13.14
C PRO A 327 -9.29 40.36 11.83
N ALA A 328 -9.44 41.14 10.75
CA ALA A 328 -9.90 40.64 9.45
C ALA A 328 -8.88 39.74 8.74
N THR A 329 -7.59 39.96 9.01
CA THR A 329 -6.49 39.25 8.38
C THR A 329 -5.73 38.41 9.38
N TYR A 330 -5.22 37.28 8.92
CA TYR A 330 -4.32 36.44 9.71
C TYR A 330 -2.97 37.13 9.95
N SER A 331 -2.45 37.01 11.17
CA SER A 331 -1.11 37.45 11.55
C SER A 331 -0.40 36.37 12.38
N PRO A 332 0.79 35.90 11.98
CA PRO A 332 1.56 34.94 12.76
C PRO A 332 1.84 35.47 14.17
N GLY A 333 1.55 34.66 15.20
CA GLY A 333 1.74 35.01 16.60
C GLY A 333 0.54 35.69 17.28
N ASP A 334 -0.46 36.14 16.52
CA ASP A 334 -1.73 36.61 17.07
C ASP A 334 -2.81 35.51 17.03
N TRP A 335 -3.15 34.98 18.21
CA TRP A 335 -4.16 33.93 18.36
C TRP A 335 -5.57 34.38 17.97
N LEU A 336 -5.90 35.67 18.09
CA LEU A 336 -7.23 36.18 17.74
C LEU A 336 -7.47 36.08 16.22
N SER A 337 -6.40 36.27 15.44
CA SER A 337 -6.44 36.19 13.98
C SER A 337 -6.68 34.77 13.43
N ILE A 338 -6.52 33.74 14.26
CA ILE A 338 -6.74 32.34 13.91
C ILE A 338 -8.22 31.94 14.06
N ILE A 339 -8.97 32.61 14.95
CA ILE A 339 -10.32 32.20 15.36
C ILE A 339 -11.28 32.11 14.16
N MET A 340 -11.37 33.17 13.35
CA MET A 340 -12.30 33.19 12.21
C MET A 340 -11.93 32.15 11.14
N PRO A 341 -10.66 32.06 10.66
CA PRO A 341 -10.25 30.98 9.74
C PRO A 341 -10.57 29.58 10.26
N VAL A 342 -10.31 29.33 11.55
CA VAL A 342 -10.54 28.02 12.18
C VAL A 342 -12.00 27.66 12.23
N ILE A 343 -12.88 28.60 12.57
CA ILE A 343 -14.32 28.33 12.60
C ILE A 343 -14.86 28.13 11.18
N VAL A 344 -14.44 28.96 10.22
CA VAL A 344 -14.88 28.84 8.81
C VAL A 344 -14.49 27.48 8.25
N LEU A 345 -13.21 27.10 8.38
CA LEU A 345 -12.73 25.82 7.88
C LEU A 345 -13.29 24.64 8.69
N GLY A 346 -13.44 24.81 10.01
CA GLY A 346 -13.94 23.80 10.95
C GLY A 346 -15.45 23.54 10.87
N THR A 347 -16.26 24.47 10.39
CA THR A 347 -17.74 24.33 10.36
C THR A 347 -18.17 23.15 9.47
N GLY A 348 -17.69 23.10 8.22
CA GLY A 348 -18.01 22.01 7.30
C GLY A 348 -17.47 20.64 7.77
N LEU A 349 -16.30 20.64 8.42
CA LEU A 349 -15.70 19.45 9.04
C LEU A 349 -16.57 18.92 10.18
N THR A 350 -16.99 19.82 11.06
CA THR A 350 -17.81 19.49 12.23
C THR A 350 -19.10 18.82 11.77
N ALA A 351 -19.77 19.40 10.78
CA ALA A 351 -20.99 18.84 10.20
C ALA A 351 -20.76 17.44 9.60
N SER A 352 -19.68 17.27 8.84
CA SER A 352 -19.36 15.99 8.19
C SER A 352 -19.03 14.90 9.20
N ILE A 353 -18.16 15.21 10.17
CA ILE A 353 -17.74 14.27 11.22
C ILE A 353 -18.91 13.93 12.14
N ALA A 354 -19.80 14.89 12.46
CA ALA A 354 -20.95 14.65 13.33
C ALA A 354 -21.95 13.69 12.69
N ARG A 355 -22.24 13.89 11.39
CA ARG A 355 -23.09 12.99 10.61
C ARG A 355 -22.50 11.58 10.49
N MET A 356 -21.21 11.47 10.18
CA MET A 356 -20.54 10.17 10.12
C MET A 356 -20.57 9.48 11.49
N THR A 357 -20.24 10.20 12.56
CA THR A 357 -20.29 9.69 13.93
C THR A 357 -21.68 9.17 14.27
N ARG A 358 -22.73 9.93 13.93
CA ARG A 358 -24.12 9.50 14.13
C ARG A 358 -24.44 8.22 13.34
N SER A 359 -24.16 8.20 12.04
CA SER A 359 -24.47 7.04 11.16
C SER A 359 -23.76 5.78 11.64
N SER A 360 -22.46 5.86 11.86
CA SER A 360 -21.65 4.72 12.26
C SER A 360 -22.03 4.16 13.64
N ILE A 361 -22.44 5.03 14.58
CA ILE A 361 -22.96 4.54 15.86
C ILE A 361 -24.31 3.83 15.66
N LEU A 362 -25.21 4.37 14.84
CA LEU A 362 -26.52 3.75 14.61
C LEU A 362 -26.44 2.41 13.90
N GLU A 363 -25.52 2.26 12.95
CA GLU A 363 -25.20 0.97 12.33
C GLU A 363 -24.75 -0.03 13.39
N VAL A 364 -23.78 0.36 14.22
CA VAL A 364 -23.19 -0.51 15.23
C VAL A 364 -24.15 -0.89 16.36
N VAL A 365 -25.05 0.00 16.79
CA VAL A 365 -25.98 -0.27 17.91
C VAL A 365 -26.96 -1.42 17.60
N ASN A 366 -27.17 -1.74 16.33
CA ASN A 366 -28.03 -2.83 15.87
C ASN A 366 -27.31 -4.20 15.75
N GLU A 367 -26.02 -4.28 16.07
CA GLU A 367 -25.23 -5.50 15.98
C GLU A 367 -25.55 -6.52 17.09
N GLU A 368 -25.48 -7.83 16.78
CA GLU A 368 -25.83 -8.93 17.71
C GLU A 368 -25.01 -8.91 19.01
N TYR A 369 -23.74 -8.51 18.94
CA TYR A 369 -22.88 -8.44 20.12
C TYR A 369 -23.29 -7.30 21.08
N ILE A 370 -23.95 -6.26 20.58
CA ILE A 370 -24.51 -5.18 21.40
C ILE A 370 -25.76 -5.68 22.13
N VAL A 371 -26.64 -6.43 21.44
CA VAL A 371 -27.82 -7.06 22.05
C VAL A 371 -27.38 -8.03 23.16
N THR A 372 -26.36 -8.84 22.88
CA THR A 372 -25.76 -9.76 23.87
C THR A 372 -25.19 -9.00 25.07
N ALA A 373 -24.51 -7.88 24.85
CA ALA A 373 -23.97 -7.05 25.93
C ALA A 373 -25.10 -6.48 26.82
N LYS A 374 -26.20 -6.02 26.22
CA LYS A 374 -27.40 -5.56 26.95
C LYS A 374 -28.04 -6.70 27.75
N ALA A 375 -28.18 -7.89 27.16
CA ALA A 375 -28.74 -9.07 27.82
C ALA A 375 -27.92 -9.54 29.04
N LYS A 376 -26.60 -9.28 29.03
CA LYS A 376 -25.71 -9.51 30.19
C LYS A 376 -25.84 -8.46 31.30
N GLY A 377 -26.76 -7.50 31.19
CA GLY A 377 -27.01 -6.48 32.22
C GLY A 377 -26.02 -5.32 32.24
N LEU A 378 -25.23 -5.11 31.17
CA LEU A 378 -24.33 -3.96 31.08
C LEU A 378 -25.12 -2.65 31.02
N LYS A 379 -24.67 -1.64 31.79
CA LYS A 379 -25.28 -0.29 31.79
C LYS A 379 -25.30 0.30 30.36
N PRO A 380 -26.40 0.93 29.89
CA PRO A 380 -26.50 1.48 28.54
C PRO A 380 -25.36 2.41 28.12
N SER A 381 -24.88 3.26 29.03
CA SER A 381 -23.75 4.16 28.78
C SER A 381 -22.43 3.41 28.51
N ARG A 382 -22.19 2.31 29.24
CA ARG A 382 -21.00 1.46 29.03
C ARG A 382 -21.11 0.68 27.73
N VAL A 383 -22.29 0.20 27.37
CA VAL A 383 -22.54 -0.44 26.06
C VAL A 383 -22.24 0.55 24.93
N PHE A 384 -22.75 1.78 25.05
CA PHE A 384 -22.58 2.80 24.02
C PHE A 384 -21.12 3.25 23.85
N ILE A 385 -20.43 3.63 24.94
CA ILE A 385 -19.05 4.14 24.86
C ILE A 385 -18.05 3.01 24.56
N ASN A 386 -18.14 1.88 25.26
CA ASN A 386 -17.08 0.86 25.18
C ASN A 386 -17.31 -0.14 24.04
N HIS A 387 -18.55 -0.40 23.65
CA HIS A 387 -18.87 -1.40 22.63
C HIS A 387 -19.33 -0.77 21.31
N ALA A 388 -20.16 0.28 21.32
CA ALA A 388 -20.61 0.90 20.08
C ALA A 388 -19.55 1.85 19.49
N LEU A 389 -19.15 2.88 20.24
CA LEU A 389 -18.20 3.90 19.75
C LEU A 389 -16.86 3.31 19.30
N ARG A 390 -16.33 2.32 20.04
CA ARG A 390 -15.06 1.67 19.69
C ARG A 390 -15.07 1.00 18.31
N ASN A 391 -16.22 0.48 17.88
CA ASN A 391 -16.34 -0.15 16.56
C ASN A 391 -16.77 0.87 15.49
N ALA A 392 -17.54 1.89 15.87
CA ALA A 392 -17.90 3.00 15.00
C ALA A 392 -16.72 3.93 14.66
N ILE A 393 -15.61 3.88 15.40
CA ILE A 393 -14.47 4.81 15.22
C ILE A 393 -13.74 4.64 13.88
N ILE A 394 -13.86 3.47 13.24
CA ILE A 394 -13.14 3.17 11.98
C ILE A 394 -13.55 4.16 10.87
N PRO A 395 -14.84 4.21 10.45
CA PRO A 395 -15.30 5.18 9.44
C PRO A 395 -15.13 6.64 9.90
N ILE A 396 -15.23 6.92 11.21
CA ILE A 396 -15.03 8.26 11.77
C ILE A 396 -13.59 8.73 11.53
N ILE A 397 -12.60 7.87 11.77
CA ILE A 397 -11.19 8.19 11.51
C ILE A 397 -10.93 8.31 10.01
N THR A 398 -11.61 7.52 9.16
CA THR A 398 -11.54 7.68 7.70
C THR A 398 -11.90 9.07 7.27
N ILE A 399 -13.08 9.55 7.69
CA ILE A 399 -13.54 10.87 7.28
C ILE A 399 -12.69 11.99 7.88
N ILE A 400 -12.24 11.86 9.14
CA ILE A 400 -11.30 12.80 9.77
C ILE A 400 -10.02 12.91 8.95
N GLY A 401 -9.44 11.76 8.57
CA GLY A 401 -8.23 11.67 7.80
C GLY A 401 -8.34 12.27 6.40
N LEU A 402 -9.36 11.86 5.65
CA LEU A 402 -9.61 12.38 4.30
C LEU A 402 -9.82 13.90 4.30
N GLN A 403 -10.61 14.40 5.25
CA GLN A 403 -10.86 15.83 5.35
C GLN A 403 -9.60 16.61 5.76
N PHE A 404 -8.84 16.09 6.73
CA PHE A 404 -7.57 16.70 7.12
C PHE A 404 -6.56 16.72 5.96
N GLY A 405 -6.44 15.61 5.22
CA GLY A 405 -5.60 15.53 4.02
C GLY A 405 -6.03 16.55 2.96
N GLY A 406 -7.32 16.71 2.73
CA GLY A 406 -7.85 17.73 1.81
C GLY A 406 -7.51 19.16 2.25
N MET A 407 -7.56 19.47 3.54
CA MET A 407 -7.19 20.79 4.06
C MET A 407 -5.70 21.08 3.94
N LEU A 408 -4.85 20.09 4.21
CA LEU A 408 -3.41 20.21 3.99
C LEU A 408 -3.07 20.29 2.50
N GLY A 409 -3.93 19.72 1.65
CA GLY A 409 -3.92 19.89 0.21
C GLY A 409 -4.24 21.32 -0.26
N GLY A 410 -4.55 22.24 0.66
CA GLY A 410 -4.76 23.65 0.40
C GLY A 410 -6.15 24.10 0.83
N ALA A 411 -6.21 24.86 1.93
CA ALA A 411 -7.41 25.60 2.31
C ALA A 411 -7.54 26.90 1.51
N ALA A 412 -7.25 26.85 0.19
CA ALA A 412 -6.90 28.01 -0.63
C ALA A 412 -7.92 29.14 -0.56
N VAL A 413 -9.21 28.79 -0.56
CA VAL A 413 -10.30 29.76 -0.47
C VAL A 413 -10.29 30.49 0.88
N THR A 414 -10.20 29.75 1.99
CA THR A 414 -10.12 30.34 3.33
C THR A 414 -8.83 31.15 3.48
N GLU A 415 -7.72 30.64 2.97
CA GLU A 415 -6.43 31.35 3.00
C GLU A 415 -6.48 32.67 2.25
N LYS A 416 -7.13 32.72 1.08
CA LYS A 416 -7.34 33.95 0.32
C LYS A 416 -8.23 34.95 1.06
N VAL A 417 -9.34 34.50 1.62
CA VAL A 417 -10.30 35.38 2.32
C VAL A 417 -9.68 36.08 3.52
N PHE A 418 -8.84 35.38 4.29
CA PHE A 418 -8.19 35.94 5.48
C PHE A 418 -6.75 36.41 5.26
N ASN A 419 -6.31 36.53 3.99
CA ASN A 419 -4.95 36.92 3.62
C ASN A 419 -3.84 36.09 4.30
N ILE A 420 -4.06 34.78 4.40
CA ILE A 420 -3.10 33.82 4.96
C ILE A 420 -2.08 33.48 3.88
N SER A 421 -0.80 33.63 4.21
CA SER A 421 0.34 33.22 3.38
C SER A 421 0.59 31.70 3.48
N GLY A 422 -0.43 30.90 3.16
CA GLY A 422 -0.38 29.44 3.17
C GLY A 422 -0.08 28.84 1.80
N LEU A 423 -0.10 27.52 1.73
CA LEU A 423 0.19 26.77 0.51
C LEU A 423 -0.94 26.86 -0.51
N GLY A 424 -2.21 26.81 -0.05
CA GLY A 424 -3.35 26.88 -0.95
C GLY A 424 -3.41 28.23 -1.66
N SER A 425 -3.18 29.33 -0.93
CA SER A 425 -3.12 30.66 -1.52
C SER A 425 -1.95 30.83 -2.49
N TYR A 426 -0.79 30.22 -2.20
CA TYR A 426 0.37 30.19 -3.10
C TYR A 426 0.09 29.52 -4.44
N ILE A 427 -0.52 28.33 -4.41
CA ILE A 427 -0.86 27.58 -5.63
C ILE A 427 -1.89 28.36 -6.45
N VAL A 428 -2.89 28.95 -5.80
CA VAL A 428 -3.90 29.76 -6.49
C VAL A 428 -3.29 31.00 -7.13
N ASP A 429 -2.34 31.69 -6.49
CA ASP A 429 -1.67 32.86 -7.09
C ASP A 429 -0.88 32.49 -8.34
N LYS A 430 -0.10 31.40 -8.25
CA LYS A 430 0.76 30.92 -9.34
C LYS A 430 -0.04 30.30 -10.48
N GLN A 431 -1.31 29.97 -10.26
CA GLN A 431 -2.23 29.53 -11.32
C GLN A 431 -2.66 30.67 -12.25
N PHE A 432 -2.83 31.89 -11.73
CA PHE A 432 -3.28 33.03 -12.53
C PHE A 432 -2.15 33.67 -13.35
N VAL A 433 -0.90 33.50 -12.93
CA VAL A 433 0.30 33.81 -13.71
C VAL A 433 1.05 32.49 -13.90
N PRO A 434 0.75 31.70 -14.95
CA PRO A 434 1.12 30.30 -15.06
C PRO A 434 2.61 30.03 -14.86
N ASP A 435 2.97 29.71 -13.63
CA ASP A 435 4.32 29.37 -13.21
C ASP A 435 4.41 27.85 -13.04
N ILE A 436 4.83 27.18 -14.10
CA ILE A 436 4.76 25.72 -14.22
C ILE A 436 5.50 25.03 -13.06
N PRO A 437 6.75 25.39 -12.70
CA PRO A 437 7.45 24.81 -11.56
C PRO A 437 6.69 24.97 -10.24
N SER A 438 6.15 26.16 -9.96
CA SER A 438 5.40 26.42 -8.72
C SER A 438 4.10 25.62 -8.64
N ILE A 439 3.33 25.55 -9.73
CA ILE A 439 2.07 24.79 -9.78
C ILE A 439 2.37 23.29 -9.65
N LEU A 440 3.33 22.77 -10.42
CA LEU A 440 3.69 21.36 -10.39
C LEU A 440 4.21 20.95 -9.00
N GLY A 441 5.14 21.73 -8.45
CA GLY A 441 5.66 21.52 -7.10
C GLY A 441 4.56 21.54 -6.04
N GLY A 442 3.64 22.51 -6.13
CA GLY A 442 2.48 22.60 -5.24
C GLY A 442 1.56 21.39 -5.33
N VAL A 443 1.19 20.93 -6.52
CA VAL A 443 0.29 19.79 -6.71
C VAL A 443 0.96 18.47 -6.27
N VAL A 444 2.24 18.27 -6.59
CA VAL A 444 3.00 17.10 -6.12
C VAL A 444 3.11 17.10 -4.60
N TYR A 445 3.35 18.26 -4.00
CA TYR A 445 3.35 18.40 -2.56
C TYR A 445 1.99 18.00 -1.94
N ILE A 446 0.88 18.43 -2.53
CA ILE A 446 -0.47 18.05 -2.09
C ILE A 446 -0.63 16.53 -2.16
N ALA A 447 -0.21 15.91 -3.27
CA ALA A 447 -0.29 14.46 -3.45
C ALA A 447 0.53 13.69 -2.40
N ILE A 448 1.75 14.16 -2.10
CA ILE A 448 2.60 13.62 -1.02
C ILE A 448 1.89 13.74 0.32
N THR A 449 1.36 14.92 0.63
CA THR A 449 0.73 15.20 1.92
C THR A 449 -0.52 14.36 2.15
N ILE A 450 -1.40 14.29 1.15
CA ILE A 450 -2.59 13.41 1.20
C ILE A 450 -2.16 11.95 1.37
N SER A 451 -1.12 11.51 0.67
CA SER A 451 -0.61 10.14 0.79
C SER A 451 -0.07 9.83 2.19
N ILE A 452 0.66 10.77 2.80
CA ILE A 452 1.16 10.65 4.18
C ILE A 452 -0.01 10.58 5.17
N VAL A 453 -1.02 11.44 5.01
CA VAL A 453 -2.22 11.42 5.86
C VAL A 453 -2.96 10.10 5.73
N ASN A 454 -3.17 9.60 4.50
CA ASN A 454 -3.79 8.30 4.26
C ASN A 454 -2.99 7.15 4.90
N LEU A 455 -1.66 7.17 4.78
CA LEU A 455 -0.80 6.19 5.44
C LEU A 455 -0.95 6.25 6.97
N ALA A 456 -0.99 7.46 7.55
CA ALA A 456 -1.19 7.63 8.99
C ALA A 456 -2.55 7.09 9.46
N VAL A 457 -3.61 7.36 8.69
CA VAL A 457 -4.98 6.86 8.93
C VAL A 457 -5.03 5.34 8.90
N ASP A 458 -4.39 4.74 7.90
CA ASP A 458 -4.35 3.30 7.77
C ASP A 458 -3.58 2.62 8.92
N ILE A 459 -2.46 3.23 9.33
CA ILE A 459 -1.68 2.79 10.49
C ILE A 459 -2.55 2.88 11.76
N LEU A 460 -3.32 3.97 11.93
CA LEU A 460 -4.26 4.12 13.04
C LEU A 460 -5.30 2.99 13.07
N TYR A 461 -5.82 2.55 11.91
CA TYR A 461 -6.72 1.39 11.86
C TYR A 461 -6.07 0.12 12.37
N ALA A 462 -4.83 -0.13 11.98
CA ALA A 462 -4.09 -1.31 12.41
C ALA A 462 -3.88 -1.35 13.93
N PHE A 463 -3.75 -0.19 14.58
CA PHE A 463 -3.67 -0.07 16.04
C PHE A 463 -5.02 -0.19 16.74
N LEU A 464 -6.07 0.39 16.17
CA LEU A 464 -7.39 0.48 16.80
C LEU A 464 -8.21 -0.81 16.66
N ASN A 465 -8.01 -1.58 15.59
CA ASN A 465 -8.76 -2.81 15.34
C ASN A 465 -7.84 -4.05 15.32
N PRO A 466 -7.82 -4.86 16.39
CA PRO A 466 -7.09 -6.13 16.44
C PRO A 466 -7.56 -7.15 15.36
N ARG A 467 -8.79 -7.04 14.84
CA ARG A 467 -9.30 -7.93 13.78
C ARG A 467 -8.71 -7.62 12.41
N ILE A 468 -8.31 -6.38 12.12
CA ILE A 468 -7.58 -6.06 10.88
C ILE A 468 -6.24 -6.82 10.89
N ARG A 469 -5.60 -6.95 12.05
CA ARG A 469 -4.38 -7.79 12.22
C ARG A 469 -4.63 -9.28 11.98
N SER A 470 -5.85 -9.79 12.19
CA SER A 470 -6.21 -11.17 11.84
C SER A 470 -6.58 -11.34 10.36
N GLN A 471 -7.20 -10.35 9.72
CA GLN A 471 -7.47 -10.37 8.27
C GLN A 471 -6.18 -10.23 7.46
N MET A 472 -5.25 -9.36 7.88
CA MET A 472 -3.91 -9.23 7.30
C MET A 472 -2.99 -10.45 7.53
N LYS A 473 -3.36 -11.38 8.40
CA LYS A 473 -2.64 -12.65 8.60
C LYS A 473 -3.09 -13.75 7.63
N ASN A 474 -4.28 -13.60 7.04
CA ASN A 474 -4.94 -14.59 6.21
C ASN A 474 -4.89 -14.22 4.70
N THR A 475 -4.13 -13.18 4.35
CA THR A 475 -3.79 -12.71 2.99
C THR A 475 -2.28 -12.55 2.88
#